data_AF-A0A1Y0XUW7-F1
#
_entry.id   AF-A0A1Y0XUW7-F1
#
_cell.length_a   1.000
_cell.length_b   1.000
_cell.length_c   1.000
_cell.angle_alpha   90.00
_cell.angle_beta   90.00
_cell.angle_gamma   90.00
#
_symmetry.space_group_name_H-M   'P 1'
#
loop_
_entity.id
_entity.type
_entity.pdbx_description
1 polymer ?
#
loop_
_entity_poly.entity_id
_entity_poly.type
_entity_poly.pdbx_seq_one_letter_code
_entity_poly.pdbx_strand_id
1 'polypeptide(L)'
;MSTRLYGRMRFFCLMGVLGAAVPVVGTVFSGQARAQVALDHPRLTPARDAIIDYSFQPQPTAQDLQNGAKPDTPVPTRHVQVMFSGDGGLMRINYMTSMEGDESRGAVIINRASQEVLVILNDRHIYTRLVQQEGIRNPFLLDLSMQFTRKGSDVVAGQPCTVWAAQSAQGQATACVTDDGFILSQTGIDVDGLNGRIRAMKVSYEPVPDSVFQPPAGFQEVNPHSGNKNNGGSAGAAPAQPAAPSGVGPMISAPATNGTEGTP
;
A
#
# COMPACT_ATOMS: atom_id res chain seq x y z
N MET A 1 -58.40 -7.87 -22.15
CA MET A 1 -59.81 -7.46 -21.94
C MET A 1 -59.76 -6.09 -21.29
N SER A 2 -59.95 -5.01 -22.06
CA SER A 2 -61.25 -4.31 -22.24
C SER A 2 -61.66 -3.61 -20.93
N THR A 3 -61.94 -2.30 -20.84
CA THR A 3 -62.50 -1.39 -21.85
C THR A 3 -62.39 0.08 -21.37
N ARG A 4 -62.40 1.01 -22.34
CA ARG A 4 -62.52 2.47 -22.21
C ARG A 4 -63.87 2.92 -21.62
N LEU A 5 -63.90 4.10 -21.00
CA LEU A 5 -65.00 5.10 -21.03
C LEU A 5 -64.39 6.42 -20.53
N TYR A 6 -64.04 7.43 -21.35
CA TYR A 6 -64.86 8.35 -22.16
C TYR A 6 -66.04 9.01 -21.42
N GLY A 7 -65.80 10.23 -20.92
CA GLY A 7 -66.59 11.37 -21.37
C GLY A 7 -67.31 12.22 -20.32
N ARG A 8 -67.19 13.55 -20.55
CA ARG A 8 -68.19 14.62 -20.35
C ARG A 8 -68.11 15.37 -19.00
N MET A 9 -67.43 16.52 -18.92
CA MET A 9 -67.75 17.88 -19.45
C MET A 9 -68.87 18.58 -18.68
N ARG A 10 -68.55 19.77 -18.13
CA ARG A 10 -69.34 20.98 -17.75
C ARG A 10 -68.61 21.64 -16.56
N PHE A 11 -68.46 22.96 -16.40
CA PHE A 11 -68.96 24.14 -17.08
C PHE A 11 -68.03 25.29 -16.69
N PHE A 12 -67.65 26.14 -17.66
CA PHE A 12 -66.87 27.36 -17.45
C PHE A 12 -67.82 28.49 -17.05
N CYS A 13 -67.46 29.28 -16.04
CA CYS A 13 -67.96 30.64 -15.92
C CYS A 13 -66.95 31.49 -15.13
N LEU A 14 -66.16 32.30 -15.83
CA LEU A 14 -65.68 33.56 -15.28
C LEU A 14 -65.30 34.50 -16.42
N MET A 15 -65.94 35.67 -16.37
CA MET A 15 -65.76 36.80 -17.27
C MET A 15 -64.37 37.43 -17.12
N GLY A 16 -63.83 37.88 -18.25
CA GLY A 16 -63.30 39.23 -18.43
C GLY A 16 -61.93 39.55 -17.82
N VAL A 17 -60.94 39.82 -18.67
CA VAL A 17 -60.54 41.18 -19.10
C VAL A 17 -59.23 41.08 -19.89
N LEU A 18 -59.15 41.84 -20.99
CA LEU A 18 -57.99 42.02 -21.86
C LEU A 18 -56.74 42.48 -21.11
N GLY A 19 -55.56 42.03 -21.55
CA GLY A 19 -54.37 42.88 -21.51
C GLY A 19 -53.03 42.18 -21.31
N ALA A 20 -52.12 42.44 -22.26
CA ALA A 20 -50.67 42.30 -22.20
C ALA A 20 -50.08 40.88 -22.34
N ALA A 21 -49.54 40.64 -23.53
CA ALA A 21 -48.56 39.60 -23.82
C ALA A 21 -47.28 39.82 -22.99
N VAL A 22 -46.87 38.79 -22.26
CA VAL A 22 -45.56 38.71 -21.60
C VAL A 22 -44.81 37.52 -22.21
N PRO A 23 -43.61 37.72 -22.77
CA PRO A 23 -42.85 36.62 -23.36
C PRO A 23 -42.34 35.68 -22.26
N VAL A 24 -42.51 34.38 -22.52
CA VAL A 24 -41.95 33.28 -21.73
C VAL A 24 -40.42 33.33 -21.84
N VAL A 25 -39.76 33.82 -20.79
CA VAL A 25 -38.31 33.61 -20.63
C VAL A 25 -38.12 32.30 -19.87
N GLY A 26 -38.08 31.20 -20.62
CA GLY A 26 -37.62 29.92 -20.10
C GLY A 26 -36.12 29.99 -19.84
N THR A 27 -35.71 30.17 -18.60
CA THR A 27 -34.31 29.99 -18.19
C THR A 27 -33.97 28.51 -18.33
N VAL A 28 -33.31 28.17 -19.43
CA VAL A 28 -32.60 26.91 -19.59
C VAL A 28 -31.44 26.96 -18.60
N PHE A 29 -31.60 26.36 -17.42
CA PHE A 29 -30.46 26.03 -16.57
C PHE A 29 -29.71 24.91 -17.29
N SER A 30 -28.74 25.31 -18.11
CA SER A 30 -27.68 24.41 -18.57
C SER A 30 -26.99 23.86 -17.33
N GLY A 31 -27.38 22.66 -16.92
CA GLY A 31 -26.67 21.90 -15.91
C GLY A 31 -25.26 21.69 -16.41
N GLN A 32 -24.32 22.51 -15.92
CA GLN A 32 -22.90 22.20 -16.04
C GLN A 32 -22.67 20.96 -15.19
N ALA A 33 -22.81 19.78 -15.80
CA ALA A 33 -22.16 18.58 -15.33
C ALA A 33 -20.67 18.90 -15.31
N ARG A 34 -20.16 19.32 -14.15
CA ARG A 34 -18.74 19.30 -13.89
C ARG A 34 -18.35 17.83 -13.99
N ALA A 35 -17.75 17.46 -15.13
CA ALA A 35 -16.94 16.27 -15.18
C ALA A 35 -15.87 16.47 -14.12
N GLN A 36 -16.06 15.85 -12.94
CA GLN A 36 -14.97 15.65 -12.01
C GLN A 36 -13.92 14.88 -12.81
N VAL A 37 -12.82 15.55 -13.12
CA VAL A 37 -11.62 14.86 -13.59
C VAL A 37 -11.23 13.96 -12.43
N ALA A 38 -11.68 12.71 -12.49
CA ALA A 38 -11.15 11.68 -11.63
C ALA A 38 -9.64 11.69 -11.89
N LEU A 39 -8.84 11.96 -10.86
CA LEU A 39 -7.41 11.73 -10.93
C LEU A 39 -7.23 10.26 -11.32
N ASP A 40 -6.73 10.00 -12.53
CA ASP A 40 -6.51 8.63 -13.01
C ASP A 40 -5.31 8.06 -12.25
N HIS A 41 -5.61 7.23 -11.25
CA HIS A 41 -4.62 6.53 -10.44
C HIS A 41 -5.05 5.07 -10.27
N PRO A 42 -4.11 4.14 -10.03
CA PRO A 42 -4.47 2.77 -9.67
C PRO A 42 -5.25 2.77 -8.37
N ARG A 43 -6.03 1.70 -8.13
CA ARG A 43 -6.51 1.44 -6.79
C ARG A 43 -5.32 1.27 -5.85
N LEU A 44 -5.31 2.02 -4.75
CA LEU A 44 -4.14 2.15 -3.88
C LEU A 44 -4.05 1.06 -2.81
N THR A 45 -5.18 0.41 -2.53
CA THR A 45 -5.30 -0.62 -1.49
C THR A 45 -6.08 -1.81 -2.03
N PRO A 46 -5.69 -3.04 -1.67
CA PRO A 46 -6.48 -4.23 -1.94
C PRO A 46 -7.95 -4.07 -1.51
N ALA A 47 -8.85 -4.69 -2.28
CA ALA A 47 -10.29 -4.67 -2.06
C ALA A 47 -10.91 -6.08 -1.99
N ARG A 48 -10.07 -7.10 -1.84
CA ARG A 48 -10.49 -8.47 -1.56
C ARG A 48 -9.36 -9.26 -0.90
N ASP A 49 -9.70 -10.44 -0.39
CA ASP A 49 -8.72 -11.38 0.13
C ASP A 49 -7.79 -11.87 -0.98
N ALA A 50 -6.51 -12.01 -0.66
CA ALA A 50 -5.57 -12.72 -1.51
C ALA A 50 -4.38 -13.28 -0.73
N ILE A 51 -3.82 -14.35 -1.27
CA ILE A 51 -2.51 -14.88 -0.91
C ILE A 51 -1.64 -14.81 -2.16
N ILE A 52 -0.54 -14.05 -2.09
CA ILE A 52 0.35 -13.80 -3.23
C ILE A 52 1.78 -14.15 -2.87
N ASP A 53 2.38 -15.05 -3.65
CA ASP A 53 3.79 -15.40 -3.53
C ASP A 53 4.59 -14.49 -4.48
N TYR A 54 5.58 -13.77 -3.95
CA TYR A 54 6.40 -12.83 -4.69
C TYR A 54 7.87 -13.24 -4.73
N SER A 55 8.52 -12.94 -5.85
CA SER A 55 9.97 -12.83 -5.95
C SER A 55 10.40 -11.36 -5.85
N PHE A 56 11.33 -11.06 -4.95
CA PHE A 56 11.93 -9.75 -4.78
C PHE A 56 13.39 -9.78 -5.21
N GLN A 57 13.75 -8.97 -6.20
CA GLN A 57 15.09 -8.82 -6.74
C GLN A 57 15.59 -7.41 -6.41
N PRO A 58 16.34 -7.23 -5.32
CA PRO A 58 16.90 -5.94 -4.97
C PRO A 58 17.95 -5.51 -6.00
N GLN A 59 18.09 -4.21 -6.22
CA GLN A 59 19.31 -3.66 -6.81
C GLN A 59 20.28 -3.22 -5.70
N PRO A 60 21.60 -3.16 -5.99
CA PRO A 60 22.56 -2.58 -5.06
C PRO A 60 22.14 -1.16 -4.65
N THR A 61 22.23 -0.85 -3.36
CA THR A 61 21.93 0.50 -2.85
C THR A 61 23.03 1.50 -3.25
N ALA A 62 22.75 2.79 -3.13
CA ALA A 62 23.77 3.82 -3.35
C ALA A 62 25.01 3.62 -2.44
N GLN A 63 24.80 3.15 -1.21
CA GLN A 63 25.89 2.83 -0.29
C GLN A 63 26.70 1.62 -0.76
N ASP A 64 26.04 0.58 -1.27
CA ASP A 64 26.73 -0.59 -1.83
C ASP A 64 27.63 -0.18 -3.00
N LEU A 65 27.12 0.68 -3.89
CA LEU A 65 27.88 1.21 -5.01
C LEU A 65 29.07 2.06 -4.55
N GLN A 66 28.90 2.90 -3.53
CA GLN A 66 30.01 3.67 -2.93
C GLN A 66 31.06 2.76 -2.30
N ASN A 67 30.65 1.62 -1.74
CA ASN A 67 31.54 0.60 -1.20
C ASN A 67 32.17 -0.30 -2.29
N GLY A 68 31.98 0.04 -3.57
CA GLY A 68 32.61 -0.63 -4.72
C GLY A 68 31.79 -1.77 -5.34
N ALA A 69 30.53 -1.98 -4.92
CA ALA A 69 29.65 -2.89 -5.62
C ALA A 69 29.39 -2.37 -7.04
N LYS A 70 29.36 -3.28 -8.02
CA LYS A 70 28.96 -2.93 -9.39
C LYS A 70 27.43 -2.87 -9.49
N PRO A 71 26.85 -2.06 -10.38
CA PRO A 71 25.39 -2.01 -10.59
C PRO A 71 24.74 -3.35 -10.94
N ASP A 72 25.49 -4.26 -11.55
CA ASP A 72 25.08 -5.61 -11.94
C ASP A 72 25.39 -6.68 -10.87
N THR A 73 25.88 -6.28 -9.69
CA THR A 73 26.19 -7.22 -8.61
C THR A 73 24.91 -7.98 -8.23
N PRO A 74 24.91 -9.33 -8.32
CA PRO A 74 23.73 -10.11 -7.96
C PRO A 74 23.40 -9.94 -6.49
N VAL A 75 22.24 -9.35 -6.19
CA VAL A 75 21.68 -9.37 -4.84
C VAL A 75 20.77 -10.60 -4.74
N PRO A 76 20.87 -11.42 -3.68
CA PRO A 76 20.02 -12.60 -3.54
C PRO A 76 18.54 -12.27 -3.69
N THR A 77 17.87 -13.03 -4.55
CA THR A 77 16.41 -12.96 -4.66
C THR A 77 15.80 -13.39 -3.33
N ARG A 78 14.81 -12.64 -2.86
CA ARG A 78 14.06 -12.95 -1.65
C ARG A 78 12.67 -13.41 -2.03
N HIS A 79 12.16 -14.39 -1.31
CA HIS A 79 10.81 -14.91 -1.50
C HIS A 79 9.95 -14.48 -0.32
N VAL A 80 8.76 -13.96 -0.62
CA VAL A 80 7.79 -13.60 0.42
C VAL A 80 6.41 -14.06 0.00
N GLN A 81 5.63 -14.50 0.97
CA GLN A 81 4.20 -14.71 0.80
C GLN A 81 3.47 -13.58 1.51
N VAL A 82 2.55 -12.93 0.80
CA VAL A 82 1.77 -11.83 1.33
C VAL A 82 0.30 -12.22 1.35
N MET A 83 -0.30 -12.13 2.53
CA MET A 83 -1.72 -12.35 2.77
C MET A 83 -2.38 -10.99 3.00
N PHE A 84 -3.49 -10.74 2.32
CA PHE A 84 -4.26 -9.50 2.42
C PHE A 84 -5.68 -9.80 2.89
N SER A 85 -6.22 -8.98 3.79
CA SER A 85 -7.65 -9.00 4.12
C SER A 85 -8.48 -8.29 3.06
N GLY A 86 -9.78 -8.58 3.04
CA GLY A 86 -10.76 -8.07 2.09
C GLY A 86 -10.78 -6.56 1.93
N ASP A 87 -10.53 -5.83 3.01
CA ASP A 87 -10.49 -4.36 3.02
C ASP A 87 -9.07 -3.79 2.84
N GLY A 88 -8.06 -4.64 2.69
CA GLY A 88 -6.64 -4.26 2.66
C GLY A 88 -6.17 -3.57 3.95
N GLY A 89 -6.93 -3.70 5.04
CA GLY A 89 -6.64 -3.14 6.36
C GLY A 89 -5.64 -3.97 7.15
N LEU A 90 -5.63 -5.29 6.92
CA LEU A 90 -4.68 -6.24 7.47
C LEU A 90 -3.80 -6.82 6.36
N MET A 91 -2.52 -6.97 6.68
CA MET A 91 -1.55 -7.60 5.80
C MET A 91 -0.61 -8.45 6.63
N ARG A 92 -0.25 -9.63 6.14
CA ARG A 92 0.84 -10.44 6.68
C ARG A 92 1.86 -10.73 5.60
N ILE A 93 3.12 -10.47 5.88
CA ILE A 93 4.27 -10.75 5.01
C ILE A 93 5.10 -11.84 5.68
N ASN A 94 5.07 -13.05 5.14
CA ASN A 94 5.93 -14.15 5.57
C ASN A 94 7.25 -14.10 4.78
N TYR A 95 8.39 -14.09 5.46
CA TYR A 95 9.70 -14.15 4.83
C TYR A 95 10.11 -15.61 4.61
N MET A 96 9.73 -16.14 3.45
CA MET A 96 9.88 -17.56 3.13
C MET A 96 11.34 -17.98 3.05
N THR A 97 11.62 -19.25 3.38
CA THR A 97 12.95 -19.85 3.19
C THR A 97 13.19 -20.27 1.74
N SER A 98 12.13 -20.63 1.00
CA SER A 98 12.18 -20.98 -0.42
C SER A 98 10.87 -20.63 -1.15
N MET A 99 10.77 -20.90 -2.46
CA MET A 99 9.51 -20.77 -3.23
C MET A 99 8.57 -21.96 -3.00
N GLU A 100 9.10 -23.06 -2.51
CA GLU A 100 8.39 -24.29 -2.22
C GLU A 100 8.21 -24.47 -0.71
N GLY A 101 7.07 -25.05 -0.31
CA GLY A 101 6.74 -25.28 1.10
C GLY A 101 6.14 -24.06 1.80
N ASP A 102 5.99 -24.18 3.11
CA ASP A 102 5.29 -23.25 4.00
C ASP A 102 6.20 -22.64 5.08
N GLU A 103 7.50 -22.96 5.05
CA GLU A 103 8.46 -22.50 6.04
C GLU A 103 8.84 -21.04 5.82
N SER A 104 8.81 -20.27 6.91
CA SER A 104 9.26 -18.87 6.93
C SER A 104 10.21 -18.63 8.10
N ARG A 105 11.14 -17.68 7.91
CA ARG A 105 12.08 -17.25 8.97
C ARG A 105 11.41 -16.37 10.02
N GLY A 106 10.31 -15.74 9.63
CA GLY A 106 9.55 -14.81 10.45
C GLY A 106 8.46 -14.16 9.61
N ALA A 107 7.70 -13.28 10.23
CA ALA A 107 6.63 -12.57 9.57
C ALA A 107 6.48 -11.15 10.10
N VAL A 108 5.88 -10.29 9.28
CA VAL A 108 5.42 -8.96 9.69
C VAL A 108 3.91 -8.91 9.47
N ILE A 109 3.16 -8.51 10.49
CA ILE A 109 1.73 -8.25 10.38
C ILE A 109 1.52 -6.75 10.52
N ILE A 110 0.75 -6.17 9.61
CA ILE A 110 0.41 -4.75 9.58
C ILE A 110 -1.10 -4.63 9.75
N ASN A 111 -1.50 -3.87 10.76
CA ASN A 111 -2.88 -3.40 10.94
C ASN A 111 -2.92 -1.90 10.73
N ARG A 112 -3.49 -1.48 9.60
CA ARG A 112 -3.54 -0.06 9.19
C ARG A 112 -4.54 0.75 9.99
N ALA A 113 -5.64 0.14 10.41
CA ALA A 113 -6.68 0.83 11.18
C ALA A 113 -6.17 1.25 12.56
N SER A 114 -5.34 0.40 13.20
CA SER A 114 -4.75 0.68 14.51
C SER A 114 -3.30 1.18 14.46
N GLN A 115 -2.73 1.38 13.25
CA GLN A 115 -1.31 1.73 13.05
C GLN A 115 -0.34 0.81 13.81
N GLU A 116 -0.65 -0.48 13.83
CA GLU A 116 0.10 -1.49 14.55
C GLU A 116 0.94 -2.35 13.60
N VAL A 117 2.17 -2.64 14.01
CA VAL A 117 3.04 -3.64 13.39
C VAL A 117 3.40 -4.71 14.41
N LEU A 118 3.20 -5.97 14.04
CA LEU A 118 3.75 -7.10 14.75
C LEU A 118 4.95 -7.64 13.97
N VAL A 119 6.11 -7.73 14.63
CA VAL A 119 7.30 -8.38 14.08
C VAL A 119 7.44 -9.73 14.76
N ILE A 120 7.41 -10.81 13.99
CA ILE A 120 7.40 -12.19 14.46
C ILE A 120 8.74 -12.85 14.12
N LEU A 121 9.38 -13.46 15.11
CA LEU A 121 10.61 -14.23 14.98
C LEU A 121 10.31 -15.70 15.28
N ASN A 122 10.30 -16.53 14.23
CA ASN A 122 9.85 -17.92 14.34
C ASN A 122 10.85 -18.78 15.13
N ASP A 123 12.14 -18.58 14.92
CA ASP A 123 13.23 -19.31 15.58
C ASP A 123 13.16 -19.22 17.12
N ARG A 124 12.75 -18.06 17.63
CA ARG A 124 12.69 -17.74 19.06
C ARG A 124 11.28 -17.86 19.64
N HIS A 125 10.26 -18.09 18.82
CA HIS A 125 8.85 -18.10 19.25
C HIS A 125 8.46 -16.82 20.01
N ILE A 126 8.90 -15.66 19.50
CA ILE A 126 8.57 -14.36 20.07
C ILE A 126 8.01 -13.41 19.02
N TYR A 127 7.29 -12.40 19.49
CA TYR A 127 6.89 -11.27 18.68
C TYR A 127 7.03 -9.95 19.44
N THR A 128 7.17 -8.86 18.71
CA THR A 128 7.19 -7.50 19.24
C THR A 128 6.05 -6.73 18.62
N ARG A 129 5.29 -6.00 19.43
CA ARG A 129 4.27 -5.05 18.97
C ARG A 129 4.84 -3.65 18.94
N LEU A 130 4.70 -3.00 17.80
CA LEU A 130 5.10 -1.61 17.57
C LEU A 130 3.84 -0.83 17.21
N VAL A 131 3.50 0.16 18.02
CA VAL A 131 2.48 1.16 17.67
C VAL A 131 3.22 2.35 17.10
N GLN A 132 3.17 2.55 15.79
CA GLN A 132 3.88 3.65 15.15
C GLN A 132 2.97 4.87 15.03
N GLN A 133 3.49 6.04 15.42
CA GLN A 133 2.82 7.33 15.17
C GLN A 133 3.05 7.84 13.74
N GLU A 134 4.11 7.36 13.08
CA GLU A 134 4.44 7.68 11.69
C GLU A 134 4.05 6.51 10.77
N GLY A 135 3.57 6.82 9.55
CA GLY A 135 3.01 5.82 8.64
C GLY A 135 4.01 4.72 8.25
N ILE A 136 3.56 3.47 8.32
CA ILE A 136 4.33 2.30 7.89
C ILE A 136 4.47 2.33 6.37
N ARG A 137 5.71 2.48 5.92
CA ARG A 137 6.13 2.35 4.53
C ARG A 137 6.07 0.87 4.10
N ASN A 138 5.31 0.58 3.04
CA ASN A 138 4.97 -0.79 2.63
C ASN A 138 5.03 -0.92 1.09
N PRO A 139 5.94 -1.74 0.54
CA PRO A 139 6.14 -1.86 -0.91
C PRO A 139 5.01 -2.60 -1.63
N PHE A 140 4.03 -3.16 -0.89
CA PHE A 140 2.85 -3.81 -1.44
C PHE A 140 1.61 -2.90 -1.45
N LEU A 141 1.77 -1.63 -1.04
CA LEU A 141 0.72 -0.61 -1.08
C LEU A 141 1.20 0.60 -1.87
N LEU A 142 0.27 1.27 -2.54
CA LEU A 142 0.53 2.54 -3.20
C LEU A 142 -0.04 3.68 -2.35
N ASP A 143 0.45 4.89 -2.57
CA ASP A 143 -0.06 6.08 -1.89
C ASP A 143 -0.36 7.23 -2.87
N LEU A 144 -1.03 8.26 -2.35
CA LEU A 144 -1.38 9.47 -3.10
C LEU A 144 -0.25 10.51 -3.18
N SER A 145 0.90 10.26 -2.56
CA SER A 145 2.07 11.12 -2.71
C SER A 145 2.75 10.94 -4.08
N MET A 146 2.45 9.84 -4.75
CA MET A 146 2.90 9.56 -6.11
C MET A 146 2.03 10.22 -7.18
N GLN A 147 2.66 10.56 -8.31
CA GLN A 147 1.96 10.89 -9.55
C GLN A 147 1.91 9.67 -10.46
N PHE A 148 0.71 9.30 -10.89
CA PHE A 148 0.48 8.14 -11.73
C PHE A 148 0.20 8.54 -13.17
N THR A 149 0.72 7.74 -14.11
CA THR A 149 0.37 7.83 -15.52
C THR A 149 0.13 6.44 -16.06
N ARG A 150 -1.09 6.18 -16.53
CA ARG A 150 -1.43 4.92 -17.20
C ARG A 150 -0.57 4.72 -18.45
N LYS A 151 0.01 3.53 -18.59
CA LYS A 151 0.88 3.16 -19.73
C LYS A 151 0.28 2.06 -20.60
N GLY A 152 -0.60 1.24 -20.06
CA GLY A 152 -1.24 0.15 -20.81
C GLY A 152 -1.75 -0.94 -19.88
N SER A 153 -1.76 -2.18 -20.36
CA SER A 153 -2.18 -3.37 -19.64
C SER A 153 -1.18 -4.50 -19.84
N ASP A 154 -1.09 -5.41 -18.87
CA ASP A 154 -0.26 -6.62 -18.93
C ASP A 154 -0.95 -7.77 -18.17
N VAL A 155 -0.36 -8.97 -18.21
CA VAL A 155 -0.79 -10.15 -17.46
C VAL A 155 0.39 -10.70 -16.67
N VAL A 156 0.25 -10.80 -15.35
CA VAL A 156 1.28 -11.31 -14.44
C VAL A 156 0.68 -12.43 -13.58
N ALA A 157 1.36 -13.58 -13.50
CA ALA A 157 0.87 -14.76 -12.79
C ALA A 157 -0.57 -15.17 -13.20
N GLY A 158 -0.90 -14.99 -14.49
CA GLY A 158 -2.24 -15.27 -15.03
C GLY A 158 -3.31 -14.23 -14.71
N GLN A 159 -2.97 -13.14 -14.01
CA GLN A 159 -3.91 -12.08 -13.62
C GLN A 159 -3.73 -10.83 -14.49
N PRO A 160 -4.81 -10.25 -15.02
CA PRO A 160 -4.75 -9.00 -15.76
C PRO A 160 -4.44 -7.82 -14.82
N CYS A 161 -3.64 -6.88 -15.30
CA CYS A 161 -3.34 -5.65 -14.57
C CYS A 161 -3.14 -4.46 -15.52
N THR A 162 -3.36 -3.26 -14.98
CA THR A 162 -3.00 -2.01 -15.66
C THR A 162 -1.56 -1.65 -15.31
N VAL A 163 -0.76 -1.28 -16.31
CA VAL A 163 0.60 -0.78 -16.13
C VAL A 163 0.56 0.72 -15.90
N TRP A 164 1.20 1.17 -14.82
CA TRP A 164 1.31 2.55 -14.38
C TRP A 164 2.77 2.94 -14.27
N ALA A 165 3.13 4.12 -14.79
CA ALA A 165 4.32 4.81 -14.32
C ALA A 165 3.95 5.58 -13.06
N ALA A 166 4.81 5.49 -12.04
CA ALA A 166 4.68 6.17 -10.77
C ALA A 166 5.92 7.05 -10.54
N GLN A 167 5.69 8.31 -10.19
CA GLN A 167 6.74 9.27 -9.83
C GLN A 167 6.55 9.69 -8.37
N SER A 168 7.56 9.47 -7.55
CA SER A 168 7.63 9.93 -6.15
C SER A 168 8.77 10.92 -5.96
N ALA A 169 8.94 11.43 -4.74
CA ALA A 169 10.10 12.24 -4.36
C ALA A 169 11.40 11.41 -4.31
N GLN A 170 11.30 10.10 -4.14
CA GLN A 170 12.42 9.17 -4.04
C GLN A 170 12.91 8.70 -5.41
N GLY A 171 12.02 8.62 -6.40
CA GLY A 171 12.37 8.23 -7.76
C GLY A 171 11.18 7.83 -8.61
N GLN A 172 11.46 7.02 -9.64
CA GLN A 172 10.48 6.53 -10.60
C GLN A 172 10.34 5.02 -10.50
N ALA A 173 9.11 4.54 -10.62
CA ALA A 173 8.79 3.14 -10.76
C ALA A 173 7.79 2.90 -11.89
N THR A 174 7.75 1.67 -12.38
CA THR A 174 6.63 1.14 -13.17
C THR A 174 6.00 0.02 -12.38
N ALA A 175 4.67 0.05 -12.20
CA ALA A 175 3.91 -0.95 -11.46
C ALA A 175 2.77 -1.51 -12.31
N CYS A 176 2.53 -2.82 -12.24
CA CYS A 176 1.33 -3.45 -12.78
C CYS A 176 0.36 -3.77 -11.65
N VAL A 177 -0.81 -3.13 -11.68
CA VAL A 177 -1.80 -3.17 -10.58
C VAL A 177 -3.12 -3.73 -11.10
N THR A 178 -3.70 -4.69 -10.38
CA THR A 178 -5.04 -5.22 -10.71
C THR A 178 -6.14 -4.20 -10.42
N ASP A 179 -7.35 -4.42 -10.94
CA ASP A 179 -8.52 -3.60 -10.64
C ASP A 179 -8.89 -3.64 -9.14
N ASP A 180 -8.58 -4.76 -8.48
CA ASP A 180 -8.76 -4.96 -7.05
C ASP A 180 -7.64 -4.33 -6.19
N GLY A 181 -6.60 -3.74 -6.80
CA GLY A 181 -5.56 -2.98 -6.09
C GLY A 181 -4.34 -3.79 -5.66
N PHE A 182 -4.12 -4.99 -6.21
CA PHE A 182 -2.89 -5.75 -5.95
C PHE A 182 -1.78 -5.34 -6.91
N ILE A 183 -0.60 -5.03 -6.37
CA ILE A 183 0.61 -4.83 -7.16
C ILE A 183 1.15 -6.21 -7.57
N LEU A 184 1.06 -6.56 -8.84
CA LEU A 184 1.57 -7.84 -9.35
C LEU A 184 3.01 -7.77 -9.82
N SER A 185 3.47 -6.60 -10.25
CA SER A 185 4.88 -6.35 -10.53
C SER A 185 5.22 -4.90 -10.30
N GLN A 186 6.47 -4.66 -9.93
CA GLN A 186 7.02 -3.32 -9.81
C GLN A 186 8.49 -3.34 -10.22
N THR A 187 8.96 -2.28 -10.86
CA THR A 187 10.39 -2.09 -11.17
C THR A 187 10.77 -0.63 -11.02
N GLY A 188 11.90 -0.37 -10.38
CA GLY A 188 12.42 0.97 -10.13
C GLY A 188 12.43 1.30 -8.65
N ILE A 189 12.41 2.60 -8.35
CA ILE A 189 12.44 3.15 -7.00
C ILE A 189 11.02 3.49 -6.58
N ASP A 190 10.55 2.88 -5.51
CA ASP A 190 9.22 3.16 -4.96
C ASP A 190 9.22 4.33 -3.95
N VAL A 191 8.04 4.56 -3.33
CA VAL A 191 7.85 5.51 -2.22
C VAL A 191 8.83 5.29 -1.08
N ASP A 192 9.25 4.05 -0.86
CA ASP A 192 10.11 3.67 0.26
C ASP A 192 11.59 3.85 -0.08
N GLY A 193 11.90 4.29 -1.31
CA GLY A 193 13.25 4.38 -1.82
C GLY A 193 13.84 3.01 -2.15
N LEU A 194 13.04 1.96 -2.10
CA LEU A 194 13.48 0.61 -2.39
C LEU A 194 13.63 0.47 -3.89
N ASN A 195 14.88 0.33 -4.33
CA ASN A 195 15.20 0.10 -5.73
C ASN A 195 15.27 -1.40 -6.01
N GLY A 196 14.51 -1.86 -6.98
CA GLY A 196 14.56 -3.25 -7.40
C GLY A 196 13.40 -3.65 -8.27
N ARG A 197 13.12 -4.95 -8.27
CA ARG A 197 12.00 -5.55 -8.96
C ARG A 197 11.23 -6.48 -8.02
N ILE A 198 9.92 -6.33 -8.04
CA ILE A 198 8.97 -7.24 -7.40
C ILE A 198 8.16 -7.90 -8.51
N ARG A 199 7.89 -9.21 -8.39
CA ARG A 199 6.98 -9.91 -9.30
C ARG A 199 6.21 -10.99 -8.56
N ALA A 200 4.89 -11.00 -8.73
CA ALA A 200 4.02 -12.07 -8.29
C ALA A 200 4.31 -13.31 -9.13
N MET A 201 4.47 -14.43 -8.43
CA MET A 201 4.74 -15.75 -8.99
C MET A 201 3.47 -16.60 -8.97
N LYS A 202 2.66 -16.45 -7.92
CA LYS A 202 1.38 -17.12 -7.74
C LYS A 202 0.40 -16.18 -7.05
N VAL A 203 -0.87 -16.24 -7.46
CA VAL A 203 -1.97 -15.49 -6.85
C VAL A 203 -3.10 -16.45 -6.54
N SER A 204 -3.57 -16.46 -5.29
CA SER A 204 -4.80 -17.10 -4.85
C SER A 204 -5.75 -16.05 -4.30
N TYR A 205 -7.04 -16.20 -4.59
CA TYR A 205 -8.12 -15.34 -4.10
C TYR A 205 -9.08 -16.10 -3.20
N GLU A 206 -8.59 -17.18 -2.60
CA GLU A 206 -9.31 -17.89 -1.55
C GLU A 206 -9.47 -16.99 -0.32
N PRO A 207 -10.56 -17.17 0.46
CA PRO A 207 -10.75 -16.44 1.71
C PRO A 207 -9.55 -16.59 2.64
N VAL A 208 -9.13 -15.50 3.26
CA VAL A 208 -8.01 -15.47 4.21
C VAL A 208 -8.56 -15.45 5.63
N PRO A 209 -8.35 -16.49 6.46
CA PRO A 209 -8.89 -16.51 7.81
C PRO A 209 -8.30 -15.40 8.70
N ASP A 210 -9.12 -14.75 9.54
CA ASP A 210 -8.66 -13.68 10.44
C ASP A 210 -7.51 -14.10 11.36
N SER A 211 -7.43 -15.40 11.70
CA SER A 211 -6.37 -15.95 12.54
C SER A 211 -4.97 -15.80 11.95
N VAL A 212 -4.83 -15.66 10.63
CA VAL A 212 -3.50 -15.44 10.03
C VAL A 212 -2.92 -14.08 10.42
N PHE A 213 -3.78 -13.11 10.73
CA PHE A 213 -3.40 -11.75 11.11
C PHE A 213 -3.21 -11.59 12.64
N GLN A 214 -3.13 -12.70 13.37
CA GLN A 214 -2.81 -12.72 14.79
C GLN A 214 -1.38 -13.24 15.02
N PRO A 215 -0.74 -12.90 16.16
CA PRO A 215 0.46 -13.59 16.60
C PRO A 215 0.23 -15.12 16.62
N PRO A 216 1.20 -15.94 16.18
CA PRO A 216 1.06 -17.38 16.24
C PRO A 216 0.86 -17.87 17.69
N ALA A 217 0.05 -18.92 17.85
CA ALA A 217 -0.19 -19.51 19.16
C ALA A 217 1.12 -19.95 19.83
N GLY A 218 1.25 -19.70 21.13
CA GLY A 218 2.44 -20.07 21.92
C GLY A 218 3.61 -19.09 21.79
N PHE A 219 3.52 -18.07 20.95
CA PHE A 219 4.56 -17.04 20.88
C PHE A 219 4.44 -16.05 22.05
N GLN A 220 5.59 -15.61 22.55
CA GLN A 220 5.66 -14.64 23.66
C GLN A 220 5.85 -13.22 23.12
N GLU A 221 5.05 -12.27 23.62
CA GLU A 221 5.28 -10.86 23.34
C GLU A 221 6.51 -10.37 24.13
N VAL A 222 7.44 -9.72 23.44
CA VAL A 222 8.59 -9.05 24.06
C VAL A 222 8.48 -7.55 23.85
N ASN A 223 8.77 -6.79 24.90
CA ASN A 223 8.81 -5.33 24.80
C ASN A 223 10.19 -4.87 24.32
N PRO A 224 10.28 -3.99 23.31
CA PRO A 224 11.56 -3.50 22.82
C PRO A 224 12.31 -2.62 23.84
N HIS A 225 11.67 -2.26 24.96
CA HIS A 225 12.20 -1.33 25.97
C HIS A 225 12.70 -1.98 27.27
N SER A 226 12.82 -3.30 27.37
CA SER A 226 13.43 -3.93 28.56
C SER A 226 14.97 -3.94 28.49
N GLY A 227 15.55 -2.75 28.30
CA GLY A 227 16.94 -2.47 28.65
C GLY A 227 17.01 -2.13 30.13
N ASN A 228 17.73 -2.95 30.89
CA ASN A 228 17.89 -2.88 32.34
C ASN A 228 18.31 -1.46 32.80
N LYS A 229 17.39 -0.68 33.38
CA LYS A 229 17.71 0.59 34.07
C LYS A 229 18.40 0.29 35.40
N ASN A 230 19.70 -0.03 35.37
CA ASN A 230 20.59 -0.01 36.52
C ASN A 230 22.03 0.27 36.06
N ASN A 231 22.29 1.52 35.62
CA ASN A 231 23.53 2.25 35.87
C ASN A 231 23.40 3.66 35.26
N GLY A 232 23.75 4.67 36.05
CA GLY A 232 23.47 6.08 35.78
C GLY A 232 24.32 6.73 34.68
N GLY A 233 23.77 7.77 34.07
CA GLY A 233 24.48 8.68 33.17
C GLY A 233 23.55 9.36 32.17
N SER A 234 23.30 10.66 32.36
CA SER A 234 22.49 11.52 31.50
C SER A 234 23.01 11.64 30.08
N ALA A 235 22.14 11.51 29.07
CA ALA A 235 22.06 12.36 27.87
C ALA A 235 20.87 11.89 27.02
N GLY A 236 20.00 12.83 26.63
CA GLY A 236 18.84 12.53 25.78
C GLY A 236 19.28 12.07 24.39
N ALA A 237 18.79 10.89 23.98
CA ALA A 237 18.91 10.39 22.63
C ALA A 237 17.50 10.13 22.09
N ALA A 238 17.24 10.62 20.87
CA ALA A 238 16.00 10.41 20.14
C ALA A 238 15.70 8.90 19.98
N PRO A 239 14.42 8.48 19.88
CA PRO A 239 14.09 7.07 19.77
C PRO A 239 14.66 6.50 18.47
N ALA A 240 15.55 5.51 18.59
CA ALA A 240 16.04 4.73 17.48
C ALA A 240 14.89 3.89 16.89
N GLN A 241 14.70 3.97 15.57
CA GLN A 241 13.85 3.03 14.83
C GLN A 241 14.34 1.60 15.11
N PRO A 242 13.43 0.64 15.39
CA PRO A 242 13.83 -0.76 15.52
C PRO A 242 14.41 -1.24 14.18
N ALA A 243 15.70 -1.56 14.18
CA ALA A 243 16.34 -2.23 13.07
C ALA A 243 15.57 -3.52 12.77
N ALA A 244 15.26 -3.74 11.49
CA ALA A 244 14.80 -5.04 11.03
C ALA A 244 15.79 -6.12 11.50
N PRO A 245 15.31 -7.32 11.89
CA PRO A 245 16.18 -8.39 12.34
C PRO A 245 17.33 -8.61 11.36
N SER A 246 18.56 -8.65 11.87
CA SER A 246 19.77 -8.85 11.08
C SER A 246 19.59 -10.08 10.18
N GLY A 247 19.52 -9.87 8.86
CA GLY A 247 19.25 -10.93 7.87
C GLY A 247 17.93 -10.83 7.11
N VAL A 248 17.11 -9.80 7.38
CA VAL A 248 15.84 -9.52 6.67
C VAL A 248 15.70 -8.01 6.38
N GLY A 249 16.34 -7.51 5.31
CA GLY A 249 16.21 -6.11 4.85
C GLY A 249 17.54 -5.36 4.71
N PRO A 250 17.65 -4.35 3.82
CA PRO A 250 18.92 -3.68 3.49
C PRO A 250 19.41 -2.83 4.66
N MET A 251 20.72 -2.90 4.90
CA MET A 251 21.40 -2.11 5.93
C MET A 251 21.36 -0.63 5.53
N ILE A 252 20.61 0.18 6.27
CA ILE A 252 20.75 1.65 6.22
C ILE A 252 21.69 2.03 7.36
N SER A 253 22.95 2.32 7.03
CA SER A 253 23.88 2.96 7.97
C SER A 253 23.56 4.45 8.03
N ALA A 254 23.32 4.98 9.23
CA ALA A 254 23.18 6.42 9.44
C ALA A 254 24.53 7.14 9.20
N PRO A 255 24.53 8.39 8.68
CA PRO A 255 25.75 9.15 8.47
C PRO A 255 26.38 9.57 9.80
N ALA A 256 27.70 9.39 9.93
CA ALA A 256 28.47 9.94 11.04
C ALA A 256 28.49 11.48 10.94
N THR A 257 27.93 12.16 11.95
CA THR A 257 28.10 13.60 12.13
C THR A 257 29.52 13.87 12.61
N ASN A 258 30.39 14.35 11.74
CA ASN A 258 31.68 14.91 12.13
C ASN A 258 31.45 16.22 12.89
N GLY A 259 31.60 16.15 14.22
CA GLY A 259 31.68 17.32 15.09
C GLY A 259 32.91 18.15 14.73
N THR A 260 32.67 19.42 14.47
CA THR A 260 33.68 20.45 14.25
C THR A 260 34.05 21.05 15.61
N GLU A 261 35.30 20.91 16.02
CA GLU A 261 35.92 21.60 17.15
C GLU A 261 37.40 21.70 16.76
N GLY A 262 38.09 22.83 16.63
CA GLY A 262 38.02 24.13 17.27
C GLY A 262 39.49 24.57 17.34
N THR A 263 39.87 25.63 16.62
CA THR A 263 41.24 26.19 16.60
C THR A 263 41.55 26.86 17.96
N PRO A 264 42.83 26.96 18.35
CA PRO A 264 43.64 28.10 17.92
C PRO A 264 44.97 27.74 17.25
#